data_AF-A0A803LPP4-F1
#
_entry.id   AF-A0A803LPP4-F1
#
_cell.length_a   1.000
_cell.length_b   1.000
_cell.length_c   1.000
_cell.angle_alpha   90.00
_cell.angle_beta   90.00
_cell.angle_gamma   90.00
#
_symmetry.space_group_name_H-M   'P 1'
#
loop_
_entity.id
_entity.type
_entity.pdbx_description
1 polymer ?
#
loop_
_entity_poly.entity_id
_entity_poly.type
_entity_poly.pdbx_seq_one_letter_code
_entity_poly.pdbx_strand_id
1 'polypeptide(L)'
;SLINTYKKATINLVQLRVLGATVLHEVDARRMKDHPLLKCRKFDCIVYNFPHAGFYGSEDNPDMINMHQGLVHDFFSNARCLLRHNGQIHITHKTKPPYSSWNLEVLARNNSLLLKECVPFDIKDYPFYENKRGHGSTIDEPFDWRDSCTFKFIIEPLSPCICSYNHSSSYFNQPSSHFNQPRVKFIVKAVVRHYPRAAGYAGVLVDENHSTQAILTKPLPHMDVDVAELLAVKSALHMFEKSHLCRTNVALDIQSSSSLAVSWIRSHFGNPRELYADLQEIAMAYNRIQNRIQNPIEFCYSNRAYGDEHDHIVHKVHQLAVEAMDMPETYWPRDNIGI
;
A
#
# COMPACT_ATOMS: atom_id res chain seq x y z
N SER A 1 -17.29 22.78 -22.02
CA SER A 1 -15.90 23.06 -21.62
C SER A 1 -15.90 23.95 -20.40
N LEU A 2 -15.09 23.64 -19.38
CA LEU A 2 -15.01 24.38 -18.09
C LEU A 2 -14.90 25.90 -18.28
N ILE A 3 -14.10 26.33 -19.25
CA ILE A 3 -13.86 27.75 -19.57
C ILE A 3 -15.12 28.47 -20.06
N ASN A 4 -15.99 27.76 -20.78
CA ASN A 4 -17.25 28.33 -21.28
C ASN A 4 -18.34 28.30 -20.20
N THR A 5 -18.14 27.52 -19.13
CA THR A 5 -19.14 27.29 -18.08
C THR A 5 -18.98 28.26 -16.91
N TYR A 6 -17.73 28.54 -16.49
CA TYR A 6 -17.46 29.36 -15.31
C TYR A 6 -16.62 30.58 -15.66
N LYS A 7 -17.08 31.78 -15.24
CA LYS A 7 -16.46 33.06 -15.61
C LYS A 7 -15.00 33.17 -15.17
N LYS A 8 -14.66 32.60 -14.01
CA LYS A 8 -13.30 32.65 -13.43
C LYS A 8 -12.41 31.46 -13.83
N ALA A 9 -12.91 30.49 -14.60
CA ALA A 9 -12.15 29.27 -14.93
C ALA A 9 -10.79 29.57 -15.57
N THR A 10 -10.74 30.46 -16.58
CA THR A 10 -9.49 30.82 -17.26
C THR A 10 -8.46 31.38 -16.29
N ILE A 11 -8.87 32.30 -15.42
CA ILE A 11 -7.97 32.95 -14.45
C ILE A 11 -7.44 31.92 -13.45
N ASN A 12 -8.31 31.06 -12.92
CA ASN A 12 -7.92 30.01 -11.97
C ASN A 12 -6.93 29.01 -12.60
N LEU A 13 -7.18 28.60 -13.85
CA LEU A 13 -6.29 27.68 -14.58
C LEU A 13 -4.90 28.29 -14.82
N VAL A 14 -4.83 29.58 -15.15
CA VAL A 14 -3.56 30.31 -15.32
C VAL A 14 -2.83 30.42 -13.98
N GLN A 15 -3.52 30.83 -12.91
CA GLN A 15 -2.92 30.96 -11.58
C GLN A 15 -2.36 29.62 -11.07
N LEU A 16 -3.10 28.51 -11.24
CA LEU A 16 -2.60 27.18 -10.87
C LEU A 16 -1.30 26.84 -11.59
N ARG A 17 -1.22 27.10 -12.90
CA ARG A 17 0.01 26.85 -13.69
C ARG A 17 1.17 27.75 -13.25
N VAL A 18 0.91 29.02 -12.96
CA VAL A 18 1.92 29.97 -12.45
C VAL A 18 2.47 29.51 -11.10
N LEU A 19 1.61 28.93 -10.24
CA LEU A 19 2.01 28.33 -8.96
C LEU A 19 2.69 26.96 -9.11
N GLY A 20 2.94 26.50 -10.34
CA GLY A 20 3.64 25.24 -10.63
C GLY A 20 2.75 24.00 -10.63
N ALA A 21 1.42 24.15 -10.55
CA ALA A 21 0.51 23.01 -10.59
C ALA A 21 0.42 22.43 -12.00
N THR A 22 0.44 21.10 -12.08
CA THR A 22 0.08 20.38 -13.31
C THR A 22 -1.43 20.27 -13.41
N VAL A 23 -2.03 20.86 -14.44
CA VAL A 23 -3.48 20.85 -14.64
C VAL A 23 -3.88 19.84 -15.71
N LEU A 24 -4.67 18.84 -15.33
CA LEU A 24 -5.23 17.83 -16.22
C LEU A 24 -6.74 18.02 -16.37
N HIS A 25 -7.25 17.66 -17.53
CA HIS A 25 -8.68 17.73 -17.85
C HIS A 25 -9.16 16.34 -18.29
N GLU A 26 -10.47 16.10 -18.24
CA GLU A 26 -11.09 14.85 -18.70
C GLU A 26 -10.56 13.60 -17.99
N VAL A 27 -10.15 13.75 -16.72
CA VAL A 27 -9.71 12.64 -15.88
C VAL A 27 -10.94 12.00 -15.24
N ASP A 28 -11.27 10.77 -15.64
CA ASP A 28 -12.32 9.99 -14.98
C ASP A 28 -11.80 9.46 -13.63
N ALA A 29 -12.38 9.96 -12.54
CA ALA A 29 -12.06 9.55 -11.17
C ALA A 29 -12.18 8.04 -10.92
N ARG A 30 -13.01 7.33 -11.70
CA ARG A 30 -13.23 5.87 -11.60
C ARG A 30 -12.17 5.06 -12.34
N ARG A 31 -11.32 5.71 -13.12
CA ARG A 31 -10.27 5.08 -13.95
C ARG A 31 -8.91 5.77 -13.83
N MET A 32 -8.78 6.72 -12.91
CA MET A 32 -7.60 7.59 -12.84
C MET A 32 -6.30 6.83 -12.52
N LYS A 33 -6.37 5.64 -11.93
CA LYS A 33 -5.18 4.79 -11.70
C LYS A 33 -4.51 4.36 -13.01
N ASP A 34 -5.25 4.31 -14.10
CA ASP A 34 -4.78 3.91 -15.43
C ASP A 34 -4.43 5.12 -16.32
N HIS A 35 -4.69 6.35 -15.85
CA HIS A 35 -4.44 7.56 -16.62
C HIS A 35 -2.93 7.69 -16.92
N PRO A 36 -2.50 7.95 -18.18
CA PRO A 36 -1.09 7.89 -18.58
C PRO A 36 -0.14 8.73 -17.72
N LEU A 37 -0.61 9.90 -17.27
CA LEU A 37 0.17 10.82 -16.44
C LEU A 37 0.11 10.52 -14.93
N LEU A 38 -0.84 9.70 -14.48
CA LEU A 38 -1.07 9.40 -13.06
C LEU A 38 -0.62 7.98 -12.67
N LYS A 39 -0.72 7.01 -13.58
CA LYS A 39 -0.46 5.57 -13.30
C LYS A 39 0.91 5.25 -12.72
N CYS A 40 1.91 6.10 -12.98
CA CYS A 40 3.28 5.97 -12.48
C CYS A 40 3.61 6.96 -11.36
N ARG A 41 2.60 7.63 -10.78
CA ARG A 41 2.75 8.61 -9.70
C ARG A 41 2.15 8.05 -8.42
N LYS A 42 2.72 8.50 -7.29
CA LYS A 42 2.20 8.25 -5.96
C LYS A 42 2.05 9.58 -5.22
N PHE A 43 0.96 9.74 -4.49
CA PHE A 43 0.58 10.98 -3.83
C PHE A 43 0.56 10.83 -2.30
N ASP A 44 1.04 11.84 -1.59
CA ASP A 44 0.88 11.96 -0.13
C ASP A 44 -0.56 12.27 0.26
N CYS A 45 -1.28 13.00 -0.60
CA CYS A 45 -2.68 13.33 -0.40
C CYS A 45 -3.43 13.36 -1.74
N ILE A 46 -4.62 12.78 -1.78
CA ILE A 46 -5.57 12.87 -2.89
C ILE A 46 -6.85 13.49 -2.34
N VAL A 47 -7.27 14.63 -2.88
CA VAL A 47 -8.43 15.39 -2.40
C VAL A 47 -9.54 15.34 -3.45
N TYR A 48 -10.77 15.02 -3.03
CA TYR A 48 -11.97 15.10 -3.85
C TYR A 48 -13.07 15.89 -3.15
N ASN A 49 -13.23 17.14 -3.55
CA ASN A 49 -14.20 18.06 -2.95
C ASN A 49 -15.56 17.91 -3.62
N PHE A 50 -16.60 17.62 -2.83
CA PHE A 50 -18.00 17.51 -3.25
C PHE A 50 -18.19 16.62 -4.49
N PRO A 51 -17.78 15.33 -4.43
CA PRO A 51 -17.96 14.40 -5.54
C PRO A 51 -19.43 14.34 -5.98
N HIS A 52 -19.70 14.22 -7.29
CA HIS A 52 -21.05 14.20 -7.81
C HIS A 52 -21.15 13.38 -9.11
N ALA A 53 -22.15 12.50 -9.23
CA ALA A 53 -22.29 11.59 -10.37
C ALA A 53 -22.97 12.22 -11.59
N GLY A 54 -23.46 13.45 -11.45
CA GLY A 54 -24.23 14.17 -12.48
C GLY A 54 -25.64 14.46 -12.00
N PHE A 55 -26.38 15.27 -12.75
CA PHE A 55 -27.70 15.79 -12.34
C PHE A 55 -28.81 15.07 -13.12
N TYR A 56 -29.07 13.80 -12.76
CA TYR A 56 -30.06 12.95 -13.45
C TYR A 56 -31.37 12.77 -12.69
N GLY A 57 -31.49 13.37 -11.50
CA GLY A 57 -32.65 13.25 -10.63
C GLY A 57 -32.46 14.04 -9.34
N SER A 58 -33.40 13.86 -8.41
CA SER A 58 -33.31 14.46 -7.07
C SER A 58 -32.27 13.75 -6.20
N GLU A 59 -31.59 14.48 -5.33
CA GLU A 59 -30.54 13.97 -4.43
C GLU A 59 -31.04 12.94 -3.41
N ASP A 60 -32.35 12.91 -3.14
CA ASP A 60 -33.02 11.94 -2.27
C ASP A 60 -33.56 10.71 -3.01
N ASN A 61 -33.46 10.68 -4.34
CA ASN A 61 -33.86 9.52 -5.14
C ASN A 61 -32.87 8.35 -4.91
N PRO A 62 -33.34 7.13 -4.60
CA PRO A 62 -32.48 5.97 -4.36
C PRO A 62 -31.52 5.63 -5.51
N ASP A 63 -31.95 5.76 -6.77
CA ASP A 63 -31.10 5.50 -7.94
C ASP A 63 -29.99 6.53 -8.06
N MET A 64 -30.29 7.81 -7.77
CA MET A 64 -29.27 8.85 -7.71
C MET A 64 -28.26 8.57 -6.60
N ILE A 65 -28.74 8.24 -5.39
CA ILE A 65 -27.87 7.86 -4.26
C ILE A 65 -26.95 6.69 -4.67
N ASN A 66 -27.47 5.66 -5.34
CA ASN A 66 -26.67 4.54 -5.83
C ASN A 66 -25.60 4.95 -6.84
N MET A 67 -25.92 5.87 -7.78
CA MET A 67 -24.93 6.40 -8.72
C MET A 67 -23.82 7.18 -8.02
N HIS A 68 -24.17 8.00 -7.03
CA HIS A 68 -23.21 8.72 -6.21
C HIS A 68 -22.29 7.80 -5.40
N GLN A 69 -22.87 6.77 -4.78
CA GLN A 69 -22.12 5.75 -4.06
C GLN A 69 -21.17 4.99 -4.98
N GLY A 70 -21.62 4.61 -6.19
CA GLY A 70 -20.78 3.95 -7.19
C GLY A 70 -19.59 4.81 -7.61
N LEU A 71 -19.81 6.10 -7.89
CA LEU A 71 -18.73 7.04 -8.20
C LEU A 71 -17.67 7.09 -7.08
N VAL A 72 -18.11 7.24 -5.84
CA VAL A 72 -17.20 7.37 -4.69
C VAL A 72 -16.49 6.05 -4.40
N HIS A 73 -17.19 4.92 -4.51
CA HIS A 73 -16.62 3.58 -4.36
C HIS A 73 -15.47 3.36 -5.35
N ASP A 74 -15.71 3.61 -6.63
CA ASP A 74 -14.71 3.42 -7.68
C ASP A 74 -13.56 4.41 -7.55
N PHE A 75 -13.85 5.65 -7.14
CA PHE A 75 -12.83 6.64 -6.79
C PHE A 75 -11.92 6.12 -5.66
N PHE A 76 -12.48 5.60 -4.55
CA PHE A 76 -11.68 5.05 -3.45
C PHE A 76 -10.77 3.92 -3.92
N SER A 77 -11.29 2.98 -4.72
CA SER A 77 -10.51 1.87 -5.29
C SER A 77 -9.32 2.37 -6.12
N ASN A 78 -9.54 3.42 -6.93
CA ASN A 78 -8.50 4.01 -7.77
C ASN A 78 -7.51 4.87 -6.98
N ALA A 79 -8.01 5.72 -6.09
CA ALA A 79 -7.20 6.63 -5.27
C ALA A 79 -6.25 5.84 -4.38
N ARG A 80 -6.73 4.76 -3.75
CA ARG A 80 -5.90 3.89 -2.91
C ARG A 80 -4.68 3.36 -3.67
N CYS A 81 -4.84 2.96 -4.93
CA CYS A 81 -3.73 2.48 -5.77
C CYS A 81 -2.69 3.57 -6.09
N LEU A 82 -3.03 4.85 -5.93
CA LEU A 82 -2.16 5.99 -6.21
C LEU A 82 -1.57 6.63 -4.95
N LEU A 83 -1.84 6.12 -3.75
CA LEU A 83 -1.26 6.66 -2.51
C LEU A 83 0.17 6.18 -2.28
N ARG A 84 0.99 7.05 -1.67
CA ARG A 84 2.25 6.68 -1.01
C ARG A 84 1.96 5.94 0.31
N HIS A 85 2.98 5.32 0.88
CA HIS A 85 2.94 4.85 2.27
C HIS A 85 2.57 6.03 3.20
N ASN A 86 1.60 5.82 4.10
CA ASN A 86 1.00 6.86 4.96
C ASN A 86 0.25 8.00 4.23
N GLY A 87 0.00 7.87 2.93
CA GLY A 87 -0.80 8.82 2.18
C GLY A 87 -2.26 8.84 2.62
N GLN A 88 -2.96 9.94 2.32
CA GLN A 88 -4.34 10.17 2.74
C GLN A 88 -5.28 10.46 1.58
N ILE A 89 -6.53 10.02 1.68
CA ILE A 89 -7.62 10.43 0.78
C ILE A 89 -8.55 11.34 1.56
N HIS A 90 -8.78 12.55 1.06
CA HIS A 90 -9.68 13.51 1.68
C HIS A 90 -10.92 13.66 0.79
N ILE A 91 -12.10 13.43 1.35
CA ILE A 91 -13.37 13.73 0.68
C ILE A 91 -14.11 14.77 1.49
N THR A 92 -14.40 15.92 0.88
CA THR A 92 -15.29 16.93 1.48
C THR A 92 -16.71 16.69 1.02
N HIS A 93 -17.64 16.53 1.96
CA HIS A 93 -19.03 16.21 1.64
C HIS A 93 -20.01 16.68 2.73
N LYS A 94 -21.27 16.85 2.35
CA LYS A 94 -22.37 17.15 3.28
C LYS A 94 -22.66 15.96 4.19
N THR A 95 -23.03 16.26 5.44
CA THR A 95 -23.25 15.27 6.51
C THR A 95 -24.72 15.09 6.90
N LYS A 96 -25.63 15.88 6.33
CA LYS A 96 -27.07 15.80 6.58
C LYS A 96 -27.81 15.12 5.42
N PRO A 97 -29.02 14.58 5.67
CA PRO A 97 -29.84 14.03 4.60
C PRO A 97 -30.12 15.04 3.48
N PRO A 98 -30.25 14.57 2.22
CA PRO A 98 -30.11 13.17 1.78
C PRO A 98 -28.65 12.71 1.62
N TYR A 99 -27.69 13.63 1.63
CA TYR A 99 -26.27 13.39 1.36
C TYR A 99 -25.61 12.40 2.34
N SER A 100 -26.05 12.38 3.60
CA SER A 100 -25.58 11.41 4.60
C SER A 100 -25.84 9.96 4.17
N SER A 101 -26.86 9.70 3.36
CA SER A 101 -27.22 8.36 2.87
C SER A 101 -26.16 7.75 1.94
N TRP A 102 -25.17 8.54 1.50
CA TRP A 102 -24.07 8.04 0.70
C TRP A 102 -23.15 7.11 1.51
N ASN A 103 -23.15 7.22 2.85
CA ASN A 103 -22.41 6.34 3.76
C ASN A 103 -20.91 6.20 3.40
N LEU A 104 -20.21 7.34 3.27
CA LEU A 104 -18.81 7.41 2.82
C LEU A 104 -17.87 6.47 3.58
N GLU A 105 -18.04 6.33 4.89
CA GLU A 105 -17.25 5.43 5.72
C GLU A 105 -17.40 3.95 5.35
N VAL A 106 -18.62 3.54 4.96
CA VAL A 106 -18.88 2.16 4.50
C VAL A 106 -18.20 1.93 3.15
N LEU A 107 -18.33 2.88 2.22
CA LEU A 107 -17.68 2.81 0.91
C LEU A 107 -16.14 2.77 1.02
N ALA A 108 -15.59 3.55 1.94
CA ALA A 108 -14.16 3.57 2.25
C ALA A 108 -13.71 2.22 2.82
N ARG A 109 -14.42 1.68 3.81
CA ARG A 109 -14.11 0.38 4.43
C ARG A 109 -14.13 -0.77 3.42
N ASN A 110 -15.09 -0.78 2.50
CA ASN A 110 -15.15 -1.77 1.40
C ASN A 110 -13.93 -1.71 0.48
N ASN A 111 -13.15 -0.62 0.53
CA ASN A 111 -11.92 -0.42 -0.22
C ASN A 111 -10.65 -0.46 0.66
N SER A 112 -10.73 -1.06 1.87
CA SER A 112 -9.62 -1.14 2.83
C SER A 112 -9.07 0.24 3.22
N LEU A 113 -9.96 1.19 3.42
CA LEU A 113 -9.65 2.54 3.90
C LEU A 113 -10.34 2.75 5.25
N LEU A 114 -9.61 3.31 6.21
CA LEU A 114 -10.10 3.66 7.53
C LEU A 114 -10.27 5.17 7.64
N LEU A 115 -11.39 5.61 8.20
CA LEU A 115 -11.58 7.01 8.58
C LEU A 115 -10.64 7.34 9.75
N LYS A 116 -9.67 8.23 9.52
CA LYS A 116 -8.75 8.71 10.54
C LYS A 116 -9.30 9.94 11.27
N GLU A 117 -9.92 10.84 10.52
CA GLU A 117 -10.39 12.12 11.04
C GLU A 117 -11.58 12.61 10.20
N CYS A 118 -12.54 13.26 10.86
CA CYS A 118 -13.64 13.97 10.20
C CYS A 118 -13.67 15.38 10.75
N VAL A 119 -13.30 16.37 9.93
CA VAL A 119 -13.16 17.77 10.35
C VAL A 119 -14.25 18.61 9.70
N PRO A 120 -14.94 19.50 10.43
CA PRO A 120 -15.86 20.46 9.82
C PRO A 120 -15.18 21.21 8.69
N PHE A 121 -15.85 21.32 7.54
CA PHE A 121 -15.39 22.15 6.45
C PHE A 121 -15.84 23.58 6.69
N ASP A 122 -14.89 24.52 6.78
CA ASP A 122 -15.16 25.95 6.73
C ASP A 122 -14.46 26.55 5.51
N ILE A 123 -15.21 27.34 4.73
CA ILE A 123 -14.67 28.08 3.59
C ILE A 123 -13.54 29.05 4.01
N LYS A 124 -13.54 29.52 5.25
CA LYS A 124 -12.53 30.43 5.79
C LYS A 124 -11.13 29.80 5.86
N ASP A 125 -11.04 28.49 5.94
CA ASP A 125 -9.77 27.76 5.95
C ASP A 125 -9.09 27.78 4.57
N TYR A 126 -9.81 28.21 3.52
CA TYR A 126 -9.35 28.26 2.14
C TYR A 126 -9.48 29.67 1.58
N PRO A 127 -8.54 30.59 1.89
CA PRO A 127 -8.53 31.92 1.32
C PRO A 127 -8.66 31.87 -0.21
N PHE A 128 -9.52 32.73 -0.76
CA PHE A 128 -9.85 32.82 -2.19
C PHE A 128 -10.67 31.66 -2.77
N TYR A 129 -11.06 30.66 -1.98
CA TYR A 129 -11.99 29.63 -2.43
C TYR A 129 -13.41 30.19 -2.54
N GLU A 130 -14.02 30.04 -3.71
CA GLU A 130 -15.41 30.37 -3.98
C GLU A 130 -16.09 29.13 -4.57
N ASN A 131 -16.99 28.50 -3.81
CA ASN A 131 -17.72 27.34 -4.31
C ASN A 131 -18.77 27.74 -5.36
N LYS A 132 -18.99 26.87 -6.34
CA LYS A 132 -19.89 27.09 -7.49
C LYS A 132 -20.81 25.89 -7.68
N ARG A 133 -22.02 26.12 -8.19
CA ARG A 133 -22.97 25.04 -8.54
C ARG A 133 -22.46 24.24 -9.74
N GLY A 134 -22.92 23.00 -9.87
CA GLY A 134 -22.48 22.09 -10.93
C GLY A 134 -23.37 22.08 -12.19
N HIS A 135 -24.57 22.66 -12.13
CA HIS A 135 -25.55 22.63 -13.23
C HIS A 135 -26.57 23.77 -13.13
N GLY A 136 -27.34 23.98 -14.22
CA GLY A 136 -28.45 24.93 -14.29
C GLY A 136 -28.05 26.35 -14.69
N SER A 137 -29.04 27.23 -14.77
CA SER A 137 -28.85 28.66 -15.16
C SER A 137 -28.07 29.48 -14.12
N THR A 138 -27.94 28.95 -12.89
CA THR A 138 -27.25 29.59 -11.75
C THR A 138 -25.89 28.96 -11.45
N ILE A 139 -25.25 28.35 -12.45
CA ILE A 139 -24.03 27.55 -12.28
C ILE A 139 -22.87 28.30 -11.60
N ASP A 140 -22.76 29.62 -11.80
CA ASP A 140 -21.70 30.45 -11.23
C ASP A 140 -22.05 31.03 -9.84
N GLU A 141 -23.23 30.71 -9.31
CA GLU A 141 -23.64 31.04 -7.94
C GLU A 141 -23.10 30.00 -6.94
N PRO A 142 -22.90 30.37 -5.66
CA PRO A 142 -22.54 29.42 -4.62
C PRO A 142 -23.69 28.44 -4.32
N PHE A 143 -23.30 27.24 -3.90
CA PHE A 143 -24.20 26.32 -3.21
C PHE A 143 -24.03 26.46 -1.68
N ASP A 144 -25.00 25.98 -0.92
CA ASP A 144 -24.85 25.96 0.53
C ASP A 144 -23.85 24.87 0.94
N TRP A 145 -22.67 25.24 1.41
CA TRP A 145 -21.64 24.31 1.87
C TRP A 145 -21.79 23.96 3.36
N ARG A 146 -22.72 24.57 4.10
CA ARG A 146 -22.92 24.28 5.52
C ARG A 146 -23.20 22.79 5.76
N ASP A 147 -22.94 22.37 6.99
CA ASP A 147 -23.05 20.97 7.43
C ASP A 147 -22.18 20.01 6.61
N SER A 148 -21.07 20.50 6.06
CA SER A 148 -20.09 19.66 5.37
C SER A 148 -18.89 19.38 6.26
N CYS A 149 -18.31 18.20 6.08
CA CYS A 149 -17.06 17.81 6.70
C CYS A 149 -16.08 17.30 5.65
N THR A 150 -14.79 17.43 5.94
CA THR A 150 -13.72 16.74 5.23
C THR A 150 -13.37 15.46 5.97
N PHE A 151 -13.71 14.34 5.35
CA PHE A 151 -13.38 13.00 5.82
C PHE A 151 -11.98 12.63 5.33
N LYS A 152 -11.08 12.34 6.24
CA LYS A 152 -9.68 11.99 5.95
C LYS A 152 -9.49 10.50 6.18
N PHE A 153 -9.30 9.77 5.10
CA PHE A 153 -9.09 8.33 5.09
C PHE A 153 -7.62 8.01 4.92
N ILE A 154 -7.19 6.95 5.58
CA ILE A 154 -5.90 6.30 5.35
C ILE A 154 -6.14 4.89 4.83
N ILE A 155 -5.13 4.30 4.18
CA ILE A 155 -5.12 2.84 4.01
C ILE A 155 -5.27 2.25 5.40
N GLU A 156 -6.29 1.41 5.57
CA GLU A 156 -6.48 0.65 6.80
C GLU A 156 -5.12 0.01 7.09
N PRO A 157 -4.45 0.42 8.18
CA PRO A 157 -3.25 -0.26 8.60
C PRO A 157 -3.66 -1.72 8.66
N LEU A 158 -2.88 -2.61 8.04
CA LEU A 158 -3.05 -4.02 8.34
C LEU A 158 -3.06 -4.06 9.86
N SER A 159 -4.20 -4.43 10.44
CA SER A 159 -4.22 -4.76 11.85
C SER A 159 -2.97 -5.61 12.03
N PRO A 160 -2.08 -5.31 13.01
CA PRO A 160 -1.22 -6.38 13.48
C PRO A 160 -2.19 -7.52 13.64
N CYS A 161 -1.94 -8.68 13.00
CA CYS A 161 -2.76 -9.84 13.27
C CYS A 161 -2.94 -9.82 14.78
N ILE A 162 -4.18 -9.64 15.22
CA ILE A 162 -4.52 -9.92 16.59
C ILE A 162 -4.38 -11.44 16.61
N CYS A 163 -3.14 -11.93 16.73
CA CYS A 163 -2.87 -12.87 17.78
C CYS A 163 -3.54 -12.25 18.98
N SER A 164 -4.65 -12.84 19.40
CA SER A 164 -5.41 -12.49 20.59
C SER A 164 -4.46 -12.14 21.74
N TYR A 165 -4.12 -10.87 21.86
CA TYR A 165 -3.44 -10.31 23.02
C TYR A 165 -4.42 -9.35 23.66
N ASN A 166 -5.38 -9.96 24.37
CA ASN A 166 -6.05 -9.30 25.46
C ASN A 166 -4.99 -8.93 26.48
N HIS A 167 -4.67 -7.65 26.63
CA HIS A 167 -3.97 -7.20 27.84
C HIS A 167 -5.01 -6.84 28.89
N SER A 168 -5.40 -7.83 29.69
CA SER A 168 -5.96 -7.65 31.02
C SER A 168 -5.77 -8.94 31.80
N SER A 169 -4.69 -8.94 32.60
CA SER A 169 -4.50 -9.74 33.82
C SER A 169 -4.49 -11.28 33.72
N SER A 170 -3.40 -11.87 34.23
CA SER A 170 -3.30 -13.26 34.70
C SER A 170 -3.69 -14.39 33.74
N TYR A 171 -2.85 -14.68 32.75
CA TYR A 171 -2.78 -16.01 32.11
C TYR A 171 -1.32 -16.44 31.91
N PHE A 172 -0.51 -16.29 32.96
CA PHE A 172 0.50 -17.32 33.21
C PHE A 172 -0.25 -18.52 33.80
N ASN A 173 -0.12 -19.68 33.17
CA ASN A 173 -0.77 -20.96 33.48
C ASN A 173 -2.14 -21.19 32.81
N GLN A 174 -2.13 -21.57 31.53
CA GLN A 174 -2.56 -22.91 31.10
C GLN A 174 -2.22 -23.17 29.61
N PRO A 175 -1.83 -24.40 29.23
CA PRO A 175 -1.25 -24.70 27.93
C PRO A 175 -2.32 -24.90 26.85
N SER A 176 -2.30 -24.08 25.81
CA SER A 176 -3.09 -24.30 24.59
C SER A 176 -2.42 -25.40 23.77
N SER A 177 -3.13 -26.51 23.57
CA SER A 177 -2.60 -27.80 23.13
C SER A 177 -2.41 -27.97 21.62
N HIS A 178 -2.11 -26.92 20.86
CA HIS A 178 -1.76 -27.05 19.43
C HIS A 178 -0.68 -26.03 19.01
N PHE A 179 0.45 -26.56 18.52
CA PHE A 179 1.68 -25.92 18.02
C PHE A 179 2.79 -25.60 19.02
N ASN A 180 3.40 -26.66 19.55
CA ASN A 180 4.73 -26.65 20.17
C ASN A 180 5.79 -27.16 19.17
N GLN A 181 5.80 -26.59 17.95
CA GLN A 181 6.70 -27.03 16.87
C GLN A 181 7.89 -26.08 16.72
N PRO A 182 9.11 -26.58 16.47
CA PRO A 182 10.29 -25.72 16.35
C PRO A 182 10.12 -24.70 15.23
N ARG A 183 10.62 -23.47 15.45
CA ARG A 183 10.58 -22.39 14.45
C ARG A 183 11.98 -22.03 13.96
N VAL A 184 12.10 -21.76 12.66
CA VAL A 184 13.28 -21.11 12.09
C VAL A 184 12.89 -19.77 11.50
N LYS A 185 13.80 -18.79 11.62
CA LYS A 185 13.57 -17.41 11.17
C LYS A 185 14.57 -17.06 10.08
N PHE A 186 14.06 -16.71 8.90
CA PHE A 186 14.84 -16.20 7.78
C PHE A 186 14.76 -14.68 7.75
N ILE A 187 15.81 -13.99 8.16
CA ILE A 187 15.88 -12.54 8.15
C ILE A 187 16.52 -12.10 6.84
N VAL A 188 15.80 -11.35 6.02
CA VAL A 188 16.27 -10.84 4.72
C VAL A 188 16.37 -9.32 4.71
N LYS A 189 17.25 -8.79 3.87
CA LYS A 189 17.38 -7.36 3.62
C LYS A 189 17.91 -7.08 2.22
N ALA A 190 17.40 -6.04 1.59
CA ALA A 190 18.00 -5.48 0.39
C ALA A 190 18.59 -4.08 0.63
N VAL A 191 19.55 -3.73 -0.21
CA VAL A 191 20.18 -2.41 -0.26
C VAL A 191 20.28 -1.97 -1.71
N VAL A 192 20.16 -0.66 -1.93
CA VAL A 192 20.26 -0.04 -3.26
C VAL A 192 21.20 1.15 -3.17
N ARG A 193 22.07 1.30 -4.16
CA ARG A 193 22.96 2.44 -4.34
C ARG A 193 22.60 3.15 -5.65
N HIS A 194 22.46 4.47 -5.58
CA HIS A 194 22.14 5.30 -6.75
C HIS A 194 23.38 5.62 -7.60
N TYR A 195 24.57 5.65 -6.99
CA TYR A 195 25.83 5.86 -7.70
C TYR A 195 26.99 5.08 -7.03
N PRO A 196 27.65 4.14 -7.75
CA PRO A 196 27.18 3.52 -9.00
C PRO A 196 25.81 2.85 -8.82
N ARG A 197 25.03 2.73 -9.90
CA ARG A 197 23.69 2.13 -9.88
C ARG A 197 23.79 0.62 -9.66
N ALA A 198 23.64 0.18 -8.42
CA ALA A 198 23.68 -1.23 -8.04
C ALA A 198 22.65 -1.52 -6.96
N ALA A 199 22.25 -2.78 -6.83
CA ALA A 199 21.48 -3.27 -5.71
C ALA A 199 22.03 -4.63 -5.25
N GLY A 200 21.67 -5.05 -4.05
CA GLY A 200 22.03 -6.36 -3.54
C GLY A 200 21.11 -6.74 -2.40
N TYR A 201 20.91 -8.03 -2.22
CA TYR A 201 20.22 -8.53 -1.02
C TYR A 201 21.00 -9.64 -0.36
N ALA A 202 20.67 -9.83 0.91
CA ALA A 202 21.14 -10.93 1.70
C ALA A 202 20.03 -11.46 2.59
N GLY A 203 20.25 -12.64 3.15
CA GLY A 203 19.44 -13.18 4.20
C GLY A 203 20.19 -14.20 5.04
N VAL A 204 19.78 -14.33 6.29
CA VAL A 204 20.32 -15.30 7.24
C VAL A 204 19.16 -16.10 7.80
N LEU A 205 19.24 -17.42 7.70
CA LEU A 205 18.34 -18.35 8.37
C LEU A 205 18.92 -18.67 9.75
N VAL A 206 18.13 -18.49 10.80
CA VAL A 206 18.50 -18.84 12.18
C VAL A 206 17.51 -19.81 12.79
N ASP A 207 18.00 -20.62 13.73
CA ASP A 207 17.16 -21.47 14.58
C ASP A 207 16.69 -20.72 15.84
N GLU A 208 16.01 -21.45 16.74
CA GLU A 208 15.51 -20.95 18.01
C GLU A 208 16.62 -20.48 18.97
N ASN A 209 17.84 -20.98 18.79
CA ASN A 209 19.02 -20.57 19.57
C ASN A 209 19.78 -19.41 18.90
N HIS A 210 19.19 -18.80 17.86
CA HIS A 210 19.80 -17.73 17.07
C HIS A 210 21.10 -18.14 16.34
N SER A 211 21.34 -19.44 16.20
CA SER A 211 22.47 -19.97 15.45
C SER A 211 22.21 -19.86 13.95
N THR A 212 23.20 -19.40 13.19
CA THR A 212 23.09 -19.29 11.73
C THR A 212 23.09 -20.67 11.07
N GLN A 213 21.99 -21.01 10.42
CA GLN A 213 21.79 -22.28 9.70
C GLN A 213 22.10 -22.15 8.21
N ALA A 214 21.84 -21.00 7.61
CA ALA A 214 22.15 -20.71 6.21
C ALA A 214 22.30 -19.22 5.96
N ILE A 215 23.02 -18.87 4.89
CA ILE A 215 23.17 -17.50 4.40
C ILE A 215 22.88 -17.49 2.90
N LEU A 216 22.14 -16.49 2.45
CA LEU A 216 21.97 -16.16 1.05
C LEU A 216 22.47 -14.74 0.79
N THR A 217 23.10 -14.54 -0.36
CA THR A 217 23.52 -13.22 -0.87
C THR A 217 23.37 -13.21 -2.38
N LYS A 218 23.00 -12.07 -2.96
CA LYS A 218 22.95 -11.92 -4.41
C LYS A 218 23.11 -10.46 -4.85
N PRO A 219 23.98 -10.16 -5.83
CA PRO A 219 23.97 -8.88 -6.52
C PRO A 219 22.72 -8.78 -7.40
N LEU A 220 22.23 -7.56 -7.57
CA LEU A 220 21.13 -7.22 -8.45
C LEU A 220 21.47 -5.99 -9.29
N PRO A 221 20.92 -5.89 -10.52
CA PRO A 221 20.90 -4.62 -11.20
C PRO A 221 20.13 -3.60 -10.37
N HIS A 222 20.41 -2.32 -10.58
CA HIS A 222 19.72 -1.27 -9.86
C HIS A 222 18.21 -1.32 -10.07
N MET A 223 17.47 -1.38 -8.98
CA MET A 223 16.01 -1.45 -8.96
C MET A 223 15.45 -0.80 -7.68
N ASP A 224 14.14 -0.73 -7.58
CA ASP A 224 13.46 -0.28 -6.37
C ASP A 224 13.77 -1.20 -5.18
N VAL A 225 13.97 -0.61 -3.99
CA VAL A 225 14.39 -1.36 -2.80
C VAL A 225 13.33 -2.36 -2.34
N ASP A 226 12.04 -2.04 -2.51
CA ASP A 226 10.95 -2.94 -2.13
C ASP A 226 10.87 -4.14 -3.09
N VAL A 227 11.18 -3.93 -4.37
CA VAL A 227 11.32 -5.01 -5.36
C VAL A 227 12.51 -5.91 -5.00
N ALA A 228 13.66 -5.32 -4.65
CA ALA A 228 14.82 -6.09 -4.22
C ALA A 228 14.56 -6.89 -2.94
N GLU A 229 13.81 -6.33 -1.97
CA GLU A 229 13.35 -7.02 -0.77
C GLU A 229 12.41 -8.19 -1.11
N LEU A 230 11.48 -8.02 -2.07
CA LEU A 230 10.62 -9.10 -2.54
C LEU A 230 11.45 -10.26 -3.14
N LEU A 231 12.47 -9.95 -3.94
CA LEU A 231 13.37 -10.96 -4.51
C LEU A 231 14.19 -11.69 -3.43
N ALA A 232 14.54 -10.99 -2.36
CA ALA A 232 15.19 -11.59 -1.19
C ALA A 232 14.25 -12.59 -0.50
N VAL A 233 12.98 -12.21 -0.27
CA VAL A 233 11.95 -13.10 0.28
C VAL A 233 11.71 -14.31 -0.61
N LYS A 234 11.60 -14.11 -1.93
CA LYS A 234 11.47 -15.21 -2.91
C LYS A 234 12.63 -16.20 -2.79
N SER A 235 13.85 -15.69 -2.68
CA SER A 235 15.06 -16.50 -2.58
C SER A 235 15.12 -17.28 -1.26
N ALA A 236 14.74 -16.65 -0.15
CA ALA A 236 14.64 -17.30 1.15
C ALA A 236 13.63 -18.46 1.12
N LEU A 237 12.45 -18.24 0.54
CA LEU A 237 11.42 -19.27 0.43
C LEU A 237 11.88 -20.45 -0.42
N HIS A 238 12.49 -20.20 -1.58
CA HIS A 238 13.04 -21.26 -2.43
C HIS A 238 14.23 -21.98 -1.78
N MET A 239 15.07 -21.28 -1.01
CA MET A 239 16.15 -21.90 -0.25
C MET A 239 15.59 -22.85 0.81
N PHE A 240 14.57 -22.40 1.56
CA PHE A 240 13.89 -23.26 2.54
C PHE A 240 13.24 -24.47 1.86
N GLU A 241 12.50 -24.27 0.76
CA GLU A 241 11.84 -25.34 0.00
C GLU A 241 12.80 -26.48 -0.40
N LYS A 242 14.05 -26.12 -0.75
CA LYS A 242 15.10 -27.06 -1.16
C LYS A 242 15.90 -27.64 0.01
N SER A 243 15.78 -27.06 1.20
CA SER A 243 16.52 -27.49 2.39
C SER A 243 15.94 -28.77 3.00
N HIS A 244 16.72 -29.42 3.86
CA HIS A 244 16.24 -30.54 4.66
C HIS A 244 15.19 -30.11 5.69
N LEU A 245 15.18 -28.83 6.11
CA LEU A 245 14.23 -28.28 7.08
C LEU A 245 12.79 -28.32 6.55
N CYS A 246 12.57 -28.13 5.25
CA CYS A 246 11.27 -28.29 4.60
C CYS A 246 10.76 -29.74 4.60
N ARG A 247 11.57 -30.72 5.00
CA ARG A 247 11.14 -32.12 5.19
C ARG A 247 10.91 -32.46 6.68
N THR A 248 11.13 -31.51 7.56
CA THR A 248 10.98 -31.66 9.02
C THR A 248 9.78 -30.86 9.53
N ASN A 249 9.27 -31.20 10.71
CA ASN A 249 8.12 -30.55 11.32
C ASN A 249 8.48 -29.18 11.94
N VAL A 250 9.01 -28.28 11.13
CA VAL A 250 9.52 -26.95 11.51
C VAL A 250 8.71 -25.86 10.80
N ALA A 251 8.29 -24.85 11.56
CA ALA A 251 7.64 -23.65 11.05
C ALA A 251 8.68 -22.61 10.55
N LEU A 252 8.30 -21.82 9.55
CA LEU A 252 9.19 -20.82 8.93
C LEU A 252 8.64 -19.41 9.08
N ASP A 253 9.45 -18.52 9.64
CA ASP A 253 9.20 -17.08 9.66
C ASP A 253 10.16 -16.39 8.69
N ILE A 254 9.68 -15.71 7.65
CA ILE A 254 10.52 -14.88 6.77
C ILE A 254 10.31 -13.41 7.12
N GLN A 255 11.33 -12.77 7.69
CA GLN A 255 11.31 -11.38 8.11
C GLN A 255 11.97 -10.48 7.08
N SER A 256 11.25 -9.48 6.58
CA SER A 256 11.77 -8.43 5.69
C SER A 256 11.63 -7.05 6.32
N SER A 257 12.51 -6.12 5.92
CA SER A 257 12.40 -4.71 6.30
C SER A 257 11.48 -3.88 5.39
N SER A 258 10.91 -4.48 4.33
CA SER A 258 9.92 -3.83 3.48
C SER A 258 8.51 -4.31 3.81
N SER A 259 7.68 -3.38 4.28
CA SER A 259 6.25 -3.63 4.48
C SER A 259 5.50 -3.80 3.15
N LEU A 260 5.99 -3.20 2.06
CA LEU A 260 5.42 -3.33 0.72
C LEU A 260 5.68 -4.72 0.13
N ALA A 261 6.91 -5.23 0.23
CA ALA A 261 7.24 -6.58 -0.23
C ALA A 261 6.36 -7.64 0.46
N VAL A 262 6.21 -7.53 1.79
CA VAL A 262 5.33 -8.41 2.57
C VAL A 262 3.86 -8.23 2.18
N SER A 263 3.43 -6.98 1.93
CA SER A 263 2.07 -6.68 1.48
C SER A 263 1.75 -7.28 0.12
N TRP A 264 2.67 -7.21 -0.86
CA TRP A 264 2.44 -7.75 -2.21
C TRP A 264 2.23 -9.27 -2.23
N ILE A 265 2.91 -9.98 -1.32
CA ILE A 265 2.74 -11.44 -1.15
C ILE A 265 1.38 -11.76 -0.53
N ARG A 266 0.96 -10.99 0.48
CA ARG A 266 -0.27 -11.26 1.25
C ARG A 266 -1.54 -10.82 0.52
N SER A 267 -1.50 -9.63 -0.08
CA SER A 267 -2.63 -8.98 -0.73
C SER A 267 -2.31 -8.90 -2.20
N HIS A 268 -2.96 -9.73 -3.03
CA HIS A 268 -2.79 -9.72 -4.49
C HIS A 268 -3.25 -8.39 -5.15
N PHE A 269 -3.61 -7.39 -4.34
CA PHE A 269 -4.19 -6.12 -4.73
C PHE A 269 -3.13 -5.02 -4.79
N GLY A 270 -3.04 -4.34 -5.94
CA GLY A 270 -2.12 -3.20 -6.13
C GLY A 270 -0.68 -3.59 -6.47
N ASN A 271 -0.44 -4.85 -6.81
CA ASN A 271 0.88 -5.36 -7.18
C ASN A 271 1.33 -4.75 -8.52
N PRO A 272 2.57 -4.22 -8.62
CA PRO A 272 3.15 -3.79 -9.90
C PRO A 272 3.15 -4.94 -10.91
N ARG A 273 2.81 -4.64 -12.17
CA ARG A 273 2.71 -5.67 -13.23
C ARG A 273 4.02 -6.42 -13.45
N GLU A 274 5.15 -5.72 -13.32
CA GLU A 274 6.50 -6.29 -13.42
C GLU A 274 6.78 -7.38 -12.39
N LEU A 275 6.05 -7.42 -11.27
CA LEU A 275 6.26 -8.42 -10.21
C LEU A 275 5.36 -9.64 -10.33
N TYR A 276 4.48 -9.71 -11.34
CA TYR A 276 3.49 -10.78 -11.45
C TYR A 276 4.13 -12.18 -11.52
N ALA A 277 5.21 -12.31 -12.30
CA ALA A 277 5.95 -13.57 -12.41
C ALA A 277 6.59 -13.98 -11.07
N ASP A 278 7.26 -13.05 -10.39
CA ASP A 278 7.89 -13.30 -9.08
C ASP A 278 6.87 -13.69 -8.01
N LEU A 279 5.74 -12.97 -7.95
CA LEU A 279 4.67 -13.24 -6.99
C LEU A 279 3.98 -14.58 -7.28
N GLN A 280 3.79 -14.93 -8.55
CA GLN A 280 3.28 -16.24 -8.93
C GLN A 280 4.26 -17.36 -8.54
N GLU A 281 5.56 -17.17 -8.72
CA GLU A 281 6.58 -18.12 -8.25
C GLU A 281 6.55 -18.30 -6.73
N ILE A 282 6.44 -17.21 -5.97
CA ILE A 282 6.30 -17.23 -4.51
C ILE A 282 5.05 -18.01 -4.10
N ALA A 283 3.90 -17.72 -4.71
CA ALA A 283 2.65 -18.41 -4.41
C ALA A 283 2.73 -19.92 -4.73
N MET A 284 3.36 -20.29 -5.85
CA MET A 284 3.57 -21.68 -6.20
C MET A 284 4.51 -22.39 -5.20
N ALA A 285 5.60 -21.75 -4.79
CA ALA A 285 6.51 -22.31 -3.78
C ALA A 285 5.82 -22.46 -2.41
N TYR A 286 5.08 -21.44 -1.98
CA TYR A 286 4.29 -21.47 -0.75
C TYR A 286 3.33 -22.68 -0.75
N ASN A 287 2.56 -22.85 -1.82
CA ASN A 287 1.62 -23.96 -1.95
C ASN A 287 2.32 -25.33 -1.95
N ARG A 288 3.47 -25.46 -2.62
CA ARG A 288 4.25 -26.71 -2.61
C ARG A 288 4.76 -27.06 -1.20
N ILE A 289 5.18 -26.06 -0.42
CA ILE A 289 5.62 -26.28 0.96
C ILE A 289 4.42 -26.64 1.85
N GLN A 290 3.34 -25.86 1.81
CA GLN A 290 2.12 -26.12 2.58
C GLN A 290 1.56 -27.53 2.34
N ASN A 291 1.53 -27.97 1.08
CA ASN A 291 1.05 -29.30 0.72
C ASN A 291 1.95 -30.44 1.22
N ARG A 292 3.23 -30.18 1.50
CA ARG A 292 4.19 -31.22 1.97
C ARG A 292 4.17 -31.42 3.47
N ILE A 293 4.18 -30.33 4.24
CA ILE A 293 4.45 -30.37 5.68
C ILE A 293 3.31 -29.80 6.52
N GLN A 294 2.37 -29.07 5.95
CA GLN A 294 1.30 -28.35 6.68
C GLN A 294 1.81 -27.42 7.80
N ASN A 295 3.11 -27.10 7.82
CA ASN A 295 3.70 -26.20 8.79
C ASN A 295 3.42 -24.75 8.40
N PRO A 296 3.16 -23.87 9.37
CA PRO A 296 2.91 -22.46 9.12
C PRO A 296 4.16 -21.80 8.52
N ILE A 297 3.91 -21.00 7.49
CA ILE A 297 4.89 -20.07 6.92
C ILE A 297 4.33 -18.67 7.13
N GLU A 298 5.08 -17.82 7.82
CA GLU A 298 4.68 -16.44 8.07
C GLU A 298 5.66 -15.48 7.42
N PHE A 299 5.14 -14.50 6.68
CA PHE A 299 5.94 -13.39 6.14
C PHE A 299 5.80 -12.20 7.07
N CYS A 300 6.87 -11.78 7.73
CA CYS A 300 6.85 -10.78 8.79
C CYS A 300 7.52 -9.47 8.33
N TYR A 301 6.94 -8.34 8.74
CA TYR A 301 7.57 -7.03 8.61
C TYR A 301 8.11 -6.59 9.96
N SER A 302 9.32 -6.07 10.00
CA SER A 302 9.88 -5.43 11.20
C SER A 302 10.33 -4.00 10.88
N ASN A 303 9.65 -3.01 11.48
CA ASN A 303 10.16 -1.64 11.53
C ASN A 303 11.01 -1.52 12.79
N ARG A 304 12.30 -1.17 12.69
CA ARG A 304 13.11 -0.98 13.89
C ARG A 304 12.65 0.26 14.65
N ALA A 305 12.05 0.04 15.80
CA ALA A 305 12.23 0.86 16.97
C ALA A 305 12.32 -0.10 18.18
N TYR A 306 13.49 -0.12 18.84
CA TYR A 306 13.81 -0.76 20.12
C TYR A 306 14.01 -2.30 20.20
N GLY A 307 15.26 -2.70 20.43
CA GLY A 307 15.65 -3.48 21.62
C GLY A 307 15.32 -4.97 21.65
N ASP A 308 15.80 -5.75 20.68
CA ASP A 308 15.63 -7.21 20.66
C ASP A 308 16.98 -7.93 20.42
N GLU A 309 17.14 -9.15 20.94
CA GLU A 309 18.39 -9.96 20.91
C GLU A 309 18.95 -10.22 19.49
N HIS A 310 18.18 -9.89 18.45
CA HIS A 310 18.49 -10.09 17.04
C HIS A 310 19.29 -8.95 16.37
N ASP A 311 19.65 -7.90 17.10
CA ASP A 311 20.28 -6.71 16.50
C ASP A 311 21.59 -6.98 15.76
N HIS A 312 22.39 -7.92 16.27
CA HIS A 312 23.60 -8.41 15.61
C HIS A 312 23.31 -9.10 14.27
N ILE A 313 22.27 -9.95 14.19
CA ILE A 313 21.95 -10.70 12.97
C ILE A 313 21.45 -9.76 11.89
N VAL A 314 20.56 -8.82 12.23
CA VAL A 314 20.07 -7.83 11.27
C VAL A 314 21.20 -6.95 10.75
N HIS A 315 22.16 -6.56 11.61
CA HIS A 315 23.36 -5.85 11.18
C HIS A 315 24.22 -6.69 10.23
N LYS A 316 24.44 -7.97 10.55
CA LYS A 316 25.16 -8.92 9.70
C LYS A 316 24.48 -9.07 8.33
N VAL A 317 23.16 -9.24 8.29
CA VAL A 317 22.38 -9.32 7.03
C VAL A 317 22.55 -8.04 6.21
N HIS A 318 22.53 -6.87 6.86
CA HIS A 318 22.76 -5.60 6.16
C HIS A 318 24.16 -5.51 5.53
N GLN A 319 25.21 -5.87 6.27
CA GLN A 319 26.58 -5.89 5.74
C GLN A 319 26.72 -6.85 4.56
N LEU A 320 26.17 -8.06 4.68
CA LEU A 320 26.16 -9.04 3.59
C LEU A 320 25.43 -8.53 2.35
N ALA A 321 24.35 -7.76 2.52
CA ALA A 321 23.63 -7.17 1.38
C ALA A 321 24.47 -6.07 0.69
N VAL A 322 25.23 -5.29 1.46
CA VAL A 322 26.17 -4.28 0.93
C VAL A 322 27.32 -4.96 0.19
N GLU A 323 27.92 -6.01 0.77
CA GLU A 323 28.95 -6.81 0.10
C GLU A 323 28.43 -7.45 -1.19
N ALA A 324 27.20 -7.97 -1.17
CA ALA A 324 26.55 -8.52 -2.36
C ALA A 324 26.35 -7.48 -3.46
N MET A 325 25.93 -6.27 -3.10
CA MET A 325 25.77 -5.15 -4.04
C MET A 325 27.10 -4.72 -4.68
N ASP A 326 28.20 -4.85 -3.94
CA ASP A 326 29.55 -4.50 -4.41
C ASP A 326 30.26 -5.67 -5.15
N MET A 327 29.57 -6.80 -5.38
CA MET A 327 30.11 -7.91 -6.18
C MET A 327 30.27 -7.55 -7.66
N PRO A 328 31.31 -8.07 -8.35
CA PRO A 328 31.55 -7.79 -9.77
C PRO A 328 30.37 -8.20 -10.67
N GLU A 329 30.19 -7.47 -11.79
CA GLU A 329 29.12 -7.72 -12.78
C GLU A 329 29.09 -9.15 -13.32
N THR A 330 30.21 -9.89 -13.25
CA THR A 330 30.26 -11.31 -13.63
C THR A 330 29.35 -12.22 -12.79
N TYR A 331 28.95 -11.77 -11.60
CA TYR A 331 28.02 -12.47 -10.70
C TYR A 331 26.57 -12.00 -10.83
N TRP A 332 26.30 -11.00 -11.68
CA TRP A 332 24.95 -10.49 -11.91
C TRP A 332 24.14 -11.47 -12.76
N PRO A 333 22.81 -11.55 -12.58
CA PRO A 333 21.96 -12.33 -13.47
C PRO A 333 22.14 -11.84 -14.91
N ARG A 334 22.52 -12.73 -15.83
CA ARG A 334 22.50 -12.40 -17.26
C ARG A 334 21.05 -12.41 -17.72
N ASP A 335 20.43 -11.24 -17.81
CA ASP A 335 19.12 -11.14 -18.43
C ASP A 335 19.26 -11.40 -19.93
N ASN A 336 18.67 -12.50 -20.41
CA ASN A 336 18.39 -12.72 -21.83
C ASN A 336 17.32 -11.69 -22.26
N ILE A 337 17.73 -10.45 -22.52
CA ILE A 337 16.91 -9.45 -23.20
C ILE A 337 17.33 -9.48 -24.68
N GLY A 338 16.69 -10.36 -25.44
CA GLY A 338 16.61 -10.23 -26.89
C GLY A 338 15.70 -9.05 -27.21
N ILE A 339 16.22 -8.10 -27.99
CA ILE A 339 15.51 -6.98 -28.60
C ILE A 339 14.50 -7.51 -29.62
#